data_AF-A0A6J4SGG8-F1
#
_entry.id   AF-A0A6J4SGG8-F1
#
_cell.length_a   1.000
_cell.length_b   1.000
_cell.length_c   1.000
_cell.angle_alpha   90.00
_cell.angle_beta   90.00
_cell.angle_gamma   90.00
#
_symmetry.space_group_name_H-M   'P 1'
#
loop_
_entity.id
_entity.type
_entity.pdbx_description
1 polymer ?
#
loop_
_entity_poly.entity_id
_entity_poly.type
_entity_poly.pdbx_seq_one_letter_code
_entity_poly.pdbx_strand_id
1 'polypeptide(L)'
;FFNSDSAISLAETAVGLARKLHFTKGEIMAISRQGEVLHLRGELPQALQAELAAIALSRKYNYPQVEAESLTFLATIYLDLAEYRQALTYLFQANNIYQQITSHLTTGPAQQFPPFVLSNIAVAYEKLNLLDSASHFQKLALNYPIQLILPLQAEILIKIGIIEMRQKRYNEALSNFRQSLNITNISNDLWSRSEVQYQLASLLRQQNNLDSAIHYARLSFLSAEELVQKKGLLDASILLSELYHTKGDPDSAFHYLHTATNVKDSLFGLDKFHKLQLLALSEQQRVQELKEEQALSKARMQRAVLLISVGIFLLLAFIYWRSNRQQKKANHLLNEKNLEIGKQSESLKKTLEELKSTQAQLIQSEKMASLGELTAGIAHEIQN
;
A
#
# COMPACT_ATOMS: atom_id res chain seq x y z
N PHE A 1 -21.11 -15.12 16.36
CA PHE A 1 -21.49 -15.98 15.23
C PHE A 1 -22.21 -17.19 15.80
N PHE A 2 -23.53 -17.34 15.58
CA PHE A 2 -24.34 -18.33 16.30
C PHE A 2 -24.63 -19.62 15.51
N ASN A 3 -24.35 -19.67 14.21
CA ASN A 3 -24.36 -20.91 13.42
C ASN A 3 -23.62 -20.69 12.09
N SER A 4 -22.60 -21.49 11.79
CA SER A 4 -21.79 -21.37 10.57
C SER A 4 -22.58 -21.75 9.30
N ASP A 5 -23.59 -22.63 9.40
CA ASP A 5 -24.50 -22.97 8.30
C ASP A 5 -25.42 -21.80 7.93
N SER A 6 -26.02 -21.18 8.94
CA SER A 6 -26.84 -19.98 8.73
C SER A 6 -25.99 -18.83 8.17
N ALA A 7 -24.74 -18.70 8.60
CA ALA A 7 -23.85 -17.65 8.12
C ALA A 7 -23.49 -17.80 6.63
N ILE A 8 -23.25 -19.04 6.13
CA ILE A 8 -23.02 -19.27 4.69
C ILE A 8 -24.28 -18.97 3.88
N SER A 9 -25.44 -19.51 4.30
CA SER A 9 -26.71 -19.26 3.59
C SER A 9 -27.05 -17.77 3.54
N LEU A 10 -26.80 -17.04 4.63
CA LEU A 10 -26.95 -15.58 4.67
C LEU A 10 -25.94 -14.87 3.77
N ALA A 11 -24.68 -15.30 3.73
CA ALA A 11 -23.66 -14.72 2.85
C ALA A 11 -24.02 -14.94 1.37
N GLU A 12 -24.44 -16.14 0.99
CA GLU A 12 -24.90 -16.46 -0.38
C GLU A 12 -26.14 -15.63 -0.77
N THR A 13 -27.09 -15.51 0.15
CA THR A 13 -28.27 -14.66 -0.03
C THR A 13 -27.87 -13.19 -0.19
N ALA A 14 -26.90 -12.71 0.59
CA ALA A 14 -26.39 -11.34 0.51
C ALA A 14 -25.69 -11.08 -0.83
N VAL A 15 -24.89 -12.02 -1.34
CA VAL A 15 -24.29 -11.92 -2.69
C VAL A 15 -25.39 -11.83 -3.75
N GLY A 16 -26.39 -12.71 -3.70
CA GLY A 16 -27.50 -12.72 -4.65
C GLY A 16 -28.32 -11.43 -4.62
N LEU A 17 -28.60 -10.90 -3.43
CA LEU A 17 -29.33 -9.66 -3.25
C LEU A 17 -28.52 -8.44 -3.72
N ALA A 18 -27.22 -8.37 -3.37
CA ALA A 18 -26.34 -7.29 -3.79
C ALA A 18 -26.25 -7.19 -5.32
N ARG A 19 -26.18 -8.34 -6.02
CA ARG A 19 -26.22 -8.40 -7.48
C ARG A 19 -27.52 -7.85 -8.06
N LYS A 20 -28.68 -8.25 -7.50
CA LYS A 20 -29.99 -7.74 -7.91
C LYS A 20 -30.14 -6.24 -7.69
N LEU A 21 -29.52 -5.72 -6.64
CA LEU A 21 -29.54 -4.29 -6.29
C LEU A 21 -28.45 -3.47 -6.99
N HIS A 22 -27.59 -4.11 -7.81
CA HIS A 22 -26.40 -3.48 -8.39
C HIS A 22 -25.49 -2.80 -7.34
N PHE A 23 -25.43 -3.38 -6.14
CA PHE A 23 -24.66 -2.84 -5.03
C PHE A 23 -23.28 -3.49 -4.95
N THR A 24 -22.35 -3.02 -5.80
CA THR A 24 -21.01 -3.61 -5.97
C THR A 24 -20.23 -3.74 -4.66
N LYS A 25 -20.21 -2.70 -3.81
CA LYS A 25 -19.50 -2.77 -2.52
C LYS A 25 -20.06 -3.89 -1.64
N GLY A 26 -21.39 -4.01 -1.56
CA GLY A 26 -22.05 -5.04 -0.76
C GLY A 26 -21.80 -6.44 -1.29
N GLU A 27 -21.73 -6.62 -2.61
CA GLU A 27 -21.38 -7.90 -3.22
C GLU A 27 -19.98 -8.34 -2.80
N ILE A 28 -19.00 -7.45 -2.90
CA ILE A 28 -17.60 -7.77 -2.54
C ILE A 28 -17.49 -8.07 -1.04
N MET A 29 -18.15 -7.29 -0.19
CA MET A 29 -18.20 -7.55 1.25
C MET A 29 -18.83 -8.91 1.56
N ALA A 30 -19.92 -9.28 0.86
CA ALA A 30 -20.57 -10.57 1.07
C ALA A 30 -19.68 -11.74 0.63
N ILE A 31 -18.90 -11.59 -0.46
CA ILE A 31 -17.90 -12.57 -0.89
C ILE A 31 -16.81 -12.75 0.18
N SER A 32 -16.27 -11.65 0.72
CA SER A 32 -15.26 -11.75 1.80
C SER A 32 -15.84 -12.40 3.07
N ARG A 33 -17.07 -12.06 3.46
CA ARG A 33 -17.76 -12.75 4.59
C ARG A 33 -17.97 -14.23 4.34
N GLN A 34 -18.25 -14.63 3.10
CA GLN A 34 -18.32 -16.04 2.73
C GLN A 34 -16.95 -16.71 2.91
N GLY A 35 -15.86 -16.04 2.50
CA GLY A 35 -14.49 -16.48 2.70
C GLY A 35 -14.15 -16.70 4.18
N GLU A 36 -14.44 -15.72 5.03
CA GLU A 36 -14.31 -15.83 6.48
C GLU A 36 -15.04 -17.06 7.03
N VAL A 37 -16.33 -17.24 6.72
CA VAL A 37 -17.08 -18.38 7.26
C VAL A 37 -16.56 -19.73 6.74
N LEU A 38 -16.17 -19.81 5.47
CA LEU A 38 -15.52 -21.00 4.91
C LEU A 38 -14.20 -21.32 5.63
N HIS A 39 -13.42 -20.30 5.97
CA HIS A 39 -12.20 -20.45 6.76
C HIS A 39 -12.50 -21.02 8.15
N LEU A 40 -13.50 -20.46 8.86
CA LEU A 40 -13.92 -20.95 10.19
C LEU A 40 -14.37 -22.43 10.17
N ARG A 41 -14.96 -22.89 9.06
CA ARG A 41 -15.37 -24.29 8.85
C ARG A 41 -14.24 -25.21 8.38
N GLY A 42 -13.05 -24.69 8.09
CA GLY A 42 -11.93 -25.46 7.57
C GLY A 42 -12.03 -25.82 6.08
N GLU A 43 -12.84 -25.10 5.31
CA GLU A 43 -12.90 -25.17 3.85
C GLU A 43 -11.87 -24.20 3.25
N LEU A 44 -10.60 -24.45 3.57
CA LEU A 44 -9.48 -23.54 3.27
C LEU A 44 -9.32 -23.19 1.78
N PRO A 45 -9.43 -24.14 0.82
CA PRO A 45 -9.32 -23.80 -0.61
C PRO A 45 -10.40 -22.81 -1.06
N GLN A 46 -11.65 -23.03 -0.65
CA GLN A 46 -12.78 -22.18 -1.02
C GLN A 46 -12.70 -20.81 -0.34
N ALA A 47 -12.27 -20.78 0.93
CA ALA A 47 -12.00 -19.55 1.65
C ALA A 47 -10.93 -18.71 0.94
N LEU A 48 -9.80 -19.34 0.59
CA LEU A 48 -8.71 -18.70 -0.14
C LEU A 48 -9.19 -18.12 -1.47
N GLN A 49 -9.98 -18.89 -2.23
CA GLN A 49 -10.54 -18.43 -3.50
C GLN A 49 -11.49 -17.23 -3.32
N ALA A 50 -12.35 -17.25 -2.31
CA ALA A 50 -13.28 -16.16 -2.02
C ALA A 50 -12.54 -14.87 -1.64
N GLU A 51 -11.54 -14.93 -0.77
CA GLU A 51 -10.76 -13.74 -0.39
C GLU A 51 -9.95 -13.17 -1.56
N LEU A 52 -9.33 -14.03 -2.38
CA LEU A 52 -8.60 -13.59 -3.58
C LEU A 52 -9.53 -12.91 -4.60
N ALA A 53 -10.76 -13.40 -4.73
CA ALA A 53 -11.78 -12.77 -5.57
C ALA A 53 -12.23 -11.42 -5.00
N ALA A 54 -12.48 -11.34 -3.69
CA ALA A 54 -12.86 -10.10 -3.01
C ALA A 54 -11.77 -9.02 -3.17
N ILE A 55 -10.49 -9.37 -2.98
CA ILE A 55 -9.34 -8.48 -3.18
C ILE A 55 -9.26 -7.99 -4.63
N ALA A 56 -9.45 -8.88 -5.61
CA ALA A 56 -9.39 -8.51 -7.02
C ALA A 56 -10.50 -7.51 -7.40
N LEU A 57 -11.72 -7.76 -6.91
CA LEU A 57 -12.87 -6.90 -7.16
C LEU A 57 -12.75 -5.57 -6.40
N SER A 58 -12.30 -5.57 -5.15
CA SER A 58 -12.11 -4.35 -4.37
C SER A 58 -11.07 -3.44 -5.01
N ARG A 59 -9.98 -3.99 -5.57
CA ARG A 59 -9.00 -3.23 -6.34
C ARG A 59 -9.59 -2.65 -7.62
N LYS A 60 -10.33 -3.47 -8.38
CA LYS A 60 -10.95 -3.07 -9.65
C LYS A 60 -11.95 -1.91 -9.47
N TYR A 61 -12.74 -1.94 -8.40
CA TYR A 61 -13.78 -0.94 -8.13
C TYR A 61 -13.37 0.12 -7.09
N ASN A 62 -12.09 0.14 -6.70
CA ASN A 62 -11.52 1.11 -5.76
C ASN A 62 -12.23 1.18 -4.39
N TYR A 63 -12.38 0.02 -3.73
CA TYR A 63 -12.90 -0.10 -2.37
C TYR A 63 -11.79 -0.52 -1.39
N PRO A 64 -10.88 0.39 -1.00
CA PRO A 64 -9.67 0.05 -0.25
C PRO A 64 -9.97 -0.48 1.16
N GLN A 65 -11.07 -0.06 1.79
CA GLN A 65 -11.50 -0.61 3.09
C GLN A 65 -11.79 -2.12 2.99
N VAL A 66 -12.51 -2.54 1.94
CA VAL A 66 -12.87 -3.95 1.73
C VAL A 66 -11.66 -4.75 1.29
N GLU A 67 -10.74 -4.13 0.54
CA GLU A 67 -9.45 -4.72 0.20
C GLU A 67 -8.65 -5.06 1.47
N ALA A 68 -8.48 -4.09 2.37
CA ALA A 68 -7.72 -4.28 3.60
C ALA A 68 -8.35 -5.35 4.51
N GLU A 69 -9.68 -5.41 4.59
CA GLU A 69 -10.42 -6.44 5.31
C GLU A 69 -10.14 -7.83 4.72
N SER A 70 -10.32 -7.99 3.40
CA SER A 70 -10.10 -9.25 2.69
C SER A 70 -8.64 -9.70 2.76
N LEU A 71 -7.67 -8.77 2.70
CA LEU A 71 -6.25 -9.04 2.92
C LEU A 71 -5.97 -9.57 4.33
N THR A 72 -6.72 -9.11 5.32
CA THR A 72 -6.57 -9.56 6.71
C THR A 72 -7.07 -11.00 6.86
N PHE A 73 -8.24 -11.32 6.30
CA PHE A 73 -8.76 -12.70 6.29
C PHE A 73 -7.92 -13.64 5.43
N LEU A 74 -7.40 -13.17 4.30
CA LEU A 74 -6.40 -13.92 3.53
C LEU A 74 -5.19 -14.27 4.40
N ALA A 75 -4.70 -13.32 5.20
CA ALA A 75 -3.58 -13.56 6.08
C ALA A 75 -3.89 -14.56 7.20
N THR A 76 -5.10 -14.58 7.76
CA THR A 76 -5.49 -15.58 8.78
C THR A 76 -5.48 -16.99 8.20
N ILE A 77 -5.84 -17.16 6.92
CA ILE A 77 -5.69 -18.45 6.22
C ILE A 77 -4.20 -18.83 6.13
N TYR A 78 -3.31 -17.93 5.74
CA TYR A 78 -1.87 -18.21 5.71
C TYR A 78 -1.26 -18.48 7.10
N LEU A 79 -1.79 -17.87 8.17
CA LEU A 79 -1.39 -18.21 9.54
C LEU A 79 -1.74 -19.67 9.89
N ASP A 80 -2.90 -20.14 9.45
CA ASP A 80 -3.34 -21.52 9.66
C ASP A 80 -2.53 -22.53 8.84
N LEU A 81 -2.06 -22.12 7.65
CA LEU A 81 -1.14 -22.89 6.81
C LEU A 81 0.31 -22.84 7.28
N ALA A 82 0.60 -22.18 8.41
CA ALA A 82 1.93 -21.95 8.95
C ALA A 82 2.88 -21.11 8.06
N GLU A 83 2.33 -20.37 7.10
CA GLU A 83 3.07 -19.49 6.19
C GLU A 83 3.18 -18.07 6.75
N TYR A 84 3.80 -17.94 7.92
CA TYR A 84 3.77 -16.72 8.74
C TYR A 84 4.37 -15.49 8.05
N ARG A 85 5.41 -15.66 7.23
CA ARG A 85 6.05 -14.55 6.48
C ARG A 85 5.13 -14.01 5.39
N GLN A 86 4.39 -14.90 4.74
CA GLN A 86 3.42 -14.52 3.73
C GLN A 86 2.20 -13.84 4.38
N ALA A 87 1.73 -14.36 5.51
CA ALA A 87 0.70 -13.70 6.31
C ALA A 87 1.11 -12.27 6.70
N LEU A 88 2.33 -12.07 7.22
CA LEU A 88 2.87 -10.73 7.53
C LEU A 88 2.87 -9.80 6.31
N THR A 89 3.20 -10.32 5.13
CA THR A 89 3.22 -9.54 3.89
C THR A 89 1.84 -8.96 3.57
N TYR A 90 0.77 -9.74 3.73
CA TYR A 90 -0.60 -9.27 3.51
C TYR A 90 -1.11 -8.40 4.67
N LEU A 91 -0.77 -8.73 5.91
CA LEU A 91 -1.16 -7.92 7.08
C LEU A 91 -0.54 -6.52 7.05
N PHE A 92 0.72 -6.39 6.65
CA PHE A 92 1.34 -5.06 6.49
C PHE A 92 0.74 -4.27 5.33
N GLN A 93 0.32 -4.93 4.24
CA GLN A 93 -0.44 -4.28 3.16
C GLN A 93 -1.79 -3.76 3.70
N ALA A 94 -2.55 -4.60 4.39
CA ALA A 94 -3.82 -4.21 5.01
C ALA A 94 -3.64 -3.05 6.00
N ASN A 95 -2.65 -3.14 6.89
CA ASN A 95 -2.35 -2.09 7.87
C ASN A 95 -1.99 -0.76 7.20
N ASN A 96 -1.18 -0.79 6.13
CA ASN A 96 -0.84 0.42 5.38
C ASN A 96 -2.08 1.05 4.73
N ILE A 97 -2.98 0.25 4.15
CA ILE A 97 -4.24 0.75 3.59
C ILE A 97 -5.11 1.39 4.70
N TYR A 98 -5.26 0.72 5.85
CA TYR A 98 -6.01 1.30 6.96
C TYR A 98 -5.38 2.60 7.45
N GLN A 99 -4.05 2.69 7.58
CA GLN A 99 -3.37 3.94 7.96
C GLN A 99 -3.66 5.08 6.97
N GLN A 100 -3.67 4.79 5.66
CA GLN A 100 -3.99 5.77 4.61
C GLN A 100 -5.46 6.22 4.64
N ILE A 101 -6.39 5.36 5.09
CA ILE A 101 -7.81 5.71 5.20
C ILE A 101 -8.10 6.43 6.53
N THR A 102 -7.50 6.00 7.63
CA THR A 102 -7.70 6.56 8.98
C THR A 102 -7.13 7.97 9.11
N SER A 103 -6.12 8.35 8.32
CA SER A 103 -5.67 9.76 8.24
C SER A 103 -6.76 10.72 7.76
N HIS A 104 -7.88 10.22 7.24
CA HIS A 104 -8.99 11.02 6.70
C HIS A 104 -10.34 10.77 7.42
N LEU A 105 -10.41 9.93 8.45
CA LEU A 105 -11.66 9.59 9.15
C LEU A 105 -11.52 9.79 10.66
N THR A 106 -12.28 10.74 11.21
CA THR A 106 -12.30 11.05 12.65
C THR A 106 -13.24 10.15 13.48
N THR A 107 -14.17 9.39 12.86
CA THR A 107 -15.10 8.45 13.52
C THR A 107 -15.49 7.27 12.62
N GLY A 108 -15.89 6.11 13.21
CA GLY A 108 -16.61 5.03 12.52
C GLY A 108 -16.01 3.60 12.59
N PRO A 109 -16.67 2.60 11.96
CA PRO A 109 -16.25 1.17 11.96
C PRO A 109 -14.84 0.89 11.43
N ALA A 110 -14.26 1.86 10.70
CA ALA A 110 -12.87 1.83 10.25
C ALA A 110 -11.84 1.82 11.40
N GLN A 111 -12.24 2.10 12.65
CA GLN A 111 -11.38 1.97 13.84
C GLN A 111 -11.32 0.54 14.42
N GLN A 112 -12.17 -0.39 13.95
CA GLN A 112 -12.27 -1.75 14.50
C GLN A 112 -11.27 -2.74 13.88
N PHE A 113 -10.94 -2.56 12.61
CA PHE A 113 -9.99 -3.43 11.91
C PHE A 113 -8.52 -3.18 12.24
N PRO A 114 -8.04 -1.95 12.49
CA PRO A 114 -6.65 -1.72 12.89
C PRO A 114 -6.19 -2.59 14.07
N PRO A 115 -6.93 -2.70 15.20
CA PRO A 115 -6.51 -3.58 16.29
C PRO A 115 -6.55 -5.07 15.92
N PHE A 116 -7.50 -5.52 15.09
CA PHE A 116 -7.54 -6.90 14.60
C PHE A 116 -6.34 -7.22 13.68
N VAL A 117 -5.98 -6.32 12.77
CA VAL A 117 -4.80 -6.46 11.90
C VAL A 117 -3.51 -6.50 12.74
N LEU A 118 -3.36 -5.56 13.68
CA LEU A 118 -2.20 -5.47 14.58
C LEU A 118 -2.08 -6.73 15.44
N SER A 119 -3.19 -7.27 15.94
CA SER A 119 -3.17 -8.51 16.72
C SER A 119 -2.79 -9.72 15.86
N ASN A 120 -3.25 -9.80 14.60
CA ASN A 120 -2.80 -10.86 13.69
C ASN A 120 -1.33 -10.72 13.29
N ILE A 121 -0.78 -9.49 13.19
CA ILE A 121 0.67 -9.27 13.04
C ILE A 121 1.41 -9.81 14.28
N ALA A 122 0.89 -9.54 15.47
CA ALA A 122 1.45 -10.07 16.71
C ALA A 122 1.44 -11.60 16.75
N VAL A 123 0.35 -12.24 16.31
CA VAL A 123 0.25 -13.70 16.17
C VAL A 123 1.31 -14.24 15.21
N ALA A 124 1.50 -13.61 14.04
CA ALA A 124 2.51 -14.04 13.09
C ALA A 124 3.94 -13.97 13.69
N TYR A 125 4.27 -12.89 14.38
CA TYR A 125 5.55 -12.75 15.08
C TYR A 125 5.71 -13.73 16.25
N GLU A 126 4.63 -13.99 16.99
CA GLU A 126 4.60 -15.01 18.04
C GLU A 126 4.96 -16.38 17.45
N LYS A 127 4.31 -16.80 16.36
CA LYS A 127 4.62 -18.07 15.68
C LYS A 127 6.03 -18.15 15.12
N LEU A 128 6.62 -17.01 14.73
CA LEU A 128 8.03 -16.89 14.36
C LEU A 128 9.02 -16.85 15.54
N ASN A 129 8.53 -17.00 16.78
CA ASN A 129 9.29 -16.91 18.03
C ASN A 129 9.94 -15.53 18.26
N LEU A 130 9.38 -14.48 17.68
CA LEU A 130 9.79 -13.08 17.84
C LEU A 130 8.89 -12.39 18.87
N LEU A 131 9.02 -12.79 20.14
CA LEU A 131 8.08 -12.42 21.21
C LEU A 131 8.08 -10.92 21.55
N ASP A 132 9.20 -10.22 21.34
CA ASP A 132 9.29 -8.77 21.54
C ASP A 132 8.46 -8.01 20.50
N SER A 133 8.57 -8.40 19.23
CA SER A 133 7.76 -7.87 18.14
C SER A 133 6.28 -8.19 18.35
N ALA A 134 5.96 -9.43 18.74
CA ALA A 134 4.59 -9.82 19.08
C ALA A 134 4.01 -8.93 20.18
N SER A 135 4.75 -8.77 21.28
CA SER A 135 4.38 -7.91 22.41
C SER A 135 4.19 -6.44 21.99
N HIS A 136 5.06 -5.93 21.10
CA HIS A 136 4.97 -4.57 20.58
C HIS A 136 3.67 -4.36 19.80
N PHE A 137 3.37 -5.22 18.83
CA PHE A 137 2.16 -5.08 18.00
C PHE A 137 0.88 -5.27 18.82
N GLN A 138 0.91 -6.13 19.83
CA GLN A 138 -0.22 -6.30 20.73
C GLN A 138 -0.47 -5.03 21.59
N LYS A 139 0.58 -4.36 22.05
CA LYS A 139 0.46 -3.05 22.72
C LYS A 139 -0.09 -1.98 21.78
N LEU A 140 0.31 -1.97 20.51
CA LEU A 140 -0.29 -1.06 19.52
C LEU A 140 -1.79 -1.32 19.35
N ALA A 141 -2.23 -2.58 19.33
CA ALA A 141 -3.65 -2.92 19.27
C ALA A 141 -4.44 -2.42 20.49
N LEU A 142 -3.84 -2.47 21.69
CA LEU A 142 -4.45 -1.97 22.93
C LEU A 142 -4.60 -0.44 23.01
N ASN A 143 -3.89 0.33 22.17
CA ASN A 143 -4.07 1.78 22.11
C ASN A 143 -5.41 2.19 21.46
N TYR A 144 -6.11 1.24 20.83
CA TYR A 144 -7.45 1.45 20.29
C TYR A 144 -8.50 1.22 21.40
N PRO A 145 -9.67 1.89 21.34
CA PRO A 145 -10.75 1.75 22.33
C PRO A 145 -11.51 0.42 22.16
N ILE A 146 -10.82 -0.70 22.33
CA ILE A 146 -11.33 -2.05 22.13
C ILE A 146 -12.37 -2.48 23.17
N GLN A 147 -12.43 -1.79 24.31
CA GLN A 147 -13.35 -2.12 25.41
C GLN A 147 -14.83 -1.97 25.02
N LEU A 148 -15.11 -1.24 23.94
CA LEU A 148 -16.45 -1.05 23.40
C LEU A 148 -16.91 -2.22 22.52
N ILE A 149 -16.00 -3.17 22.20
CA ILE A 149 -16.25 -4.28 21.26
C ILE A 149 -15.84 -5.58 21.96
N LEU A 150 -16.77 -6.10 22.77
CA LEU A 150 -16.50 -7.24 23.65
C LEU A 150 -15.86 -8.47 22.96
N PRO A 151 -16.32 -8.94 21.77
CA PRO A 151 -15.66 -10.07 21.11
C PRO A 151 -14.20 -9.79 20.73
N LEU A 152 -13.93 -8.61 20.18
CA LEU A 152 -12.59 -8.18 19.78
C LEU A 152 -11.66 -8.06 21.00
N GLN A 153 -12.19 -7.51 22.10
CA GLN A 153 -11.47 -7.43 23.37
C GLN A 153 -11.10 -8.81 23.90
N ALA A 154 -12.02 -9.77 23.87
CA ALA A 154 -11.77 -11.14 24.30
C ALA A 154 -10.66 -11.79 23.47
N GLU A 155 -10.69 -11.63 22.15
CA GLU A 155 -9.67 -12.16 21.25
C GLU A 155 -8.28 -11.58 21.53
N ILE A 156 -8.19 -10.25 21.67
CA ILE A 156 -6.93 -9.56 21.97
C ILE A 156 -6.35 -10.03 23.31
N LEU A 157 -7.19 -10.19 24.34
CA LEU A 157 -6.75 -10.70 25.65
C LEU A 157 -6.22 -12.13 25.57
N ILE A 158 -6.84 -12.99 24.74
CA ILE A 158 -6.32 -14.33 24.46
C ILE A 158 -4.92 -14.23 23.84
N LYS A 159 -4.74 -13.39 22.82
CA LYS A 159 -3.42 -13.27 22.15
C LYS A 159 -2.34 -12.74 23.11
N ILE A 160 -2.68 -11.78 23.98
CA ILE A 160 -1.78 -11.32 25.05
C ILE A 160 -1.39 -12.48 25.97
N GLY A 161 -2.39 -13.22 26.47
CA GLY A 161 -2.14 -14.33 27.38
C GLY A 161 -1.26 -15.42 26.76
N ILE A 162 -1.41 -15.71 25.46
CA ILE A 162 -0.54 -16.65 24.73
C ILE A 162 0.91 -16.15 24.72
N ILE A 163 1.14 -14.87 24.41
CA ILE A 163 2.47 -14.27 24.36
C ILE A 163 3.11 -14.31 25.76
N GLU A 164 2.36 -13.95 26.80
CA GLU A 164 2.81 -13.98 28.20
C GLU A 164 3.13 -15.39 28.68
N MET A 165 2.29 -16.38 28.34
CA MET A 165 2.54 -17.78 28.63
C MET A 165 3.87 -18.25 27.99
N ARG A 166 4.14 -17.87 26.73
CA ARG A 166 5.42 -18.16 26.06
C ARG A 166 6.62 -17.43 26.66
N GLN A 167 6.39 -16.28 27.26
CA GLN A 167 7.38 -15.54 28.05
C GLN A 167 7.50 -16.06 29.49
N LYS A 168 6.81 -17.16 29.84
CA LYS A 168 6.77 -17.77 31.17
C LYS A 168 6.15 -16.88 32.26
N ARG A 169 5.40 -15.84 31.87
CA ARG A 169 4.62 -14.96 32.74
C ARG A 169 3.24 -15.55 33.00
N TYR A 170 3.21 -16.67 33.72
CA TYR A 170 2.01 -17.51 33.83
C TYR A 170 0.86 -16.86 34.61
N ASN A 171 1.16 -16.00 35.59
CA ASN A 171 0.12 -15.34 36.40
C ASN A 171 -0.62 -14.28 35.57
N GLU A 172 0.14 -13.50 34.81
CA GLU A 172 -0.38 -12.50 33.88
C GLU A 172 -1.20 -13.16 32.78
N ALA A 173 -0.68 -14.26 32.20
CA ALA A 173 -1.40 -15.04 31.20
C ALA A 173 -2.74 -15.56 31.74
N LEU A 174 -2.73 -16.15 32.94
CA LEU A 174 -3.95 -16.65 33.60
C LEU A 174 -4.97 -15.53 33.85
N SER A 175 -4.51 -14.35 34.26
CA SER A 175 -5.36 -13.18 34.47
C SER A 175 -6.06 -12.76 33.16
N ASN A 176 -5.29 -12.63 32.08
CA ASN A 176 -5.80 -12.28 30.75
C ASN A 176 -6.78 -13.35 30.23
N PHE A 177 -6.47 -14.64 30.38
CA PHE A 177 -7.37 -15.72 29.99
C PHE A 177 -8.68 -15.72 30.80
N ARG A 178 -8.63 -15.50 32.11
CA ARG A 178 -9.85 -15.41 32.93
C ARG A 178 -10.72 -14.21 32.55
N GLN A 179 -10.09 -13.06 32.28
CA GLN A 179 -10.81 -11.88 31.83
C GLN A 179 -11.49 -12.13 30.48
N SER A 180 -10.77 -12.73 29.52
CA SER A 180 -11.34 -13.10 28.23
C SER A 180 -12.48 -14.11 28.38
N LEU A 181 -12.31 -15.17 29.17
CA LEU A 181 -13.37 -16.16 29.42
C LEU A 181 -14.63 -15.50 29.96
N ASN A 182 -14.51 -14.58 30.93
CA ASN A 182 -15.66 -13.83 31.42
C ASN A 182 -16.36 -13.01 30.32
N ILE A 183 -15.60 -12.32 29.47
CA ILE A 183 -16.15 -11.55 28.35
C ILE A 183 -16.87 -12.47 27.36
N THR A 184 -16.28 -13.61 26.99
CA THR A 184 -16.90 -14.57 26.05
C THR A 184 -18.17 -15.22 26.60
N ASN A 185 -18.28 -15.35 27.93
CA ASN A 185 -19.51 -15.79 28.58
C ASN A 185 -20.60 -14.72 28.48
N ILE A 186 -20.26 -13.46 28.75
CA ILE A 186 -21.20 -12.33 28.67
C ILE A 186 -21.65 -12.07 27.22
N SER A 187 -20.74 -12.11 26.26
CA SER A 187 -21.03 -11.84 24.83
C SER A 187 -21.63 -13.03 24.08
N ASN A 188 -21.69 -14.19 24.73
CA ASN A 188 -22.00 -15.49 24.12
C ASN A 188 -21.14 -15.83 22.88
N ASP A 189 -19.87 -15.41 22.88
CA ASP A 189 -18.92 -15.68 21.80
C ASP A 189 -18.29 -17.07 21.97
N LEU A 190 -18.94 -18.09 21.40
CA LEU A 190 -18.48 -19.48 21.45
C LEU A 190 -17.10 -19.68 20.79
N TRP A 191 -16.73 -18.86 19.80
CA TRP A 191 -15.49 -19.04 19.06
C TRP A 191 -14.29 -18.70 19.94
N SER A 192 -14.30 -17.49 20.50
CA SER A 192 -13.27 -17.05 21.43
C SER A 192 -13.33 -17.85 22.74
N ARG A 193 -14.52 -18.35 23.14
CA ARG A 193 -14.68 -19.23 24.31
C ARG A 193 -13.94 -20.55 24.13
N SER A 194 -14.11 -21.20 22.97
CA SER A 194 -13.40 -22.43 22.62
C SER A 194 -11.88 -22.25 22.74
N GLU A 195 -11.36 -21.16 22.15
CA GLU A 195 -9.93 -20.86 22.15
C GLU A 195 -9.41 -20.56 23.57
N VAL A 196 -10.08 -19.70 24.35
CA VAL A 196 -9.59 -19.35 25.69
C VAL A 196 -9.62 -20.56 26.63
N GLN A 197 -10.60 -21.45 26.49
CA GLN A 197 -10.66 -22.70 27.25
C GLN A 197 -9.52 -23.63 26.88
N TYR A 198 -9.17 -23.74 25.58
CA TYR A 198 -7.99 -24.47 25.14
C TYR A 198 -6.70 -23.90 25.74
N GLN A 199 -6.54 -22.57 25.72
CA GLN A 199 -5.35 -21.92 26.27
C GLN A 199 -5.24 -22.10 27.80
N LEU A 200 -6.36 -22.01 28.53
CA LEU A 200 -6.41 -22.33 29.96
C LEU A 200 -6.00 -23.77 30.23
N ALA A 201 -6.51 -24.73 29.45
CA ALA A 201 -6.14 -26.13 29.58
C ALA A 201 -4.64 -26.36 29.33
N SER A 202 -4.09 -25.75 28.28
CA SER A 202 -2.66 -25.79 27.95
C SER A 202 -1.78 -25.22 29.07
N LEU A 203 -2.18 -24.08 29.64
CA LEU A 203 -1.49 -23.45 30.77
C LEU A 203 -1.52 -24.34 32.03
N LEU A 204 -2.70 -24.88 32.38
CA LEU A 204 -2.88 -25.75 33.54
C LEU A 204 -2.11 -27.07 33.39
N ARG A 205 -2.01 -27.59 32.17
CA ARG A 205 -1.15 -28.74 31.86
C ARG A 205 0.32 -28.44 32.16
N GLN A 206 0.84 -27.28 31.75
CA GLN A 206 2.22 -26.87 32.05
C GLN A 206 2.46 -26.70 33.56
N GLN A 207 1.42 -26.37 34.32
CA GLN A 207 1.45 -26.27 35.78
C GLN A 207 1.20 -27.62 36.48
N ASN A 208 1.13 -28.72 35.73
CA ASN A 208 0.87 -30.07 36.23
C ASN A 208 -0.48 -30.24 36.96
N ASN A 209 -1.47 -29.39 36.65
CA ASN A 209 -2.83 -29.48 37.18
C ASN A 209 -3.72 -30.27 36.19
N LEU A 210 -3.54 -31.58 36.20
CA LEU A 210 -4.09 -32.49 35.19
C LEU A 210 -5.63 -32.47 35.12
N ASP A 211 -6.33 -32.58 36.25
CA ASP A 211 -7.81 -32.64 36.23
C ASP A 211 -8.44 -31.32 35.76
N SER A 212 -7.87 -30.17 36.17
CA SER A 212 -8.35 -28.87 35.68
C SER A 212 -8.04 -28.68 34.19
N ALA A 213 -6.88 -29.15 33.73
CA ALA A 213 -6.54 -29.12 32.31
C ALA A 213 -7.53 -29.96 31.48
N ILE A 214 -7.86 -31.17 31.92
CA ILE A 214 -8.86 -32.04 31.26
C ILE A 214 -10.23 -31.36 31.23
N HIS A 215 -10.65 -30.74 32.33
CA HIS A 215 -11.93 -30.04 32.40
C HIS A 215 -12.03 -28.92 31.34
N TYR A 216 -11.06 -28.02 31.28
CA TYR A 216 -11.07 -26.93 30.30
C TYR A 216 -10.88 -27.43 28.86
N ALA A 217 -10.08 -28.48 28.63
CA ALA A 217 -9.92 -29.07 27.31
C ALA A 217 -11.23 -29.68 26.79
N ARG A 218 -12.03 -30.32 27.68
CA ARG A 218 -13.36 -30.82 27.33
C ARG A 218 -14.34 -29.69 27.00
N LEU A 219 -14.33 -28.60 27.77
CA LEU A 219 -15.18 -27.44 27.48
C LEU A 219 -14.84 -26.81 26.13
N SER A 220 -13.54 -26.72 25.81
CA SER A 220 -13.06 -26.26 24.50
C SER A 220 -13.56 -27.17 23.38
N PHE A 221 -13.42 -28.49 23.54
CA PHE A 221 -13.93 -29.48 22.59
C PHE A 221 -15.44 -29.30 22.32
N LEU A 222 -16.25 -29.20 23.37
CA LEU A 222 -17.71 -29.02 23.24
C LEU A 222 -18.07 -27.71 22.54
N SER A 223 -17.38 -26.62 22.89
CA SER A 223 -17.59 -25.31 22.25
C SER A 223 -17.21 -25.34 20.76
N ALA A 224 -16.13 -26.03 20.40
CA ALA A 224 -15.70 -26.20 19.01
C ALA A 224 -16.65 -27.11 18.21
N GLU A 225 -17.15 -28.18 18.84
CA GLU A 225 -18.13 -29.11 18.26
C GLU A 225 -19.45 -28.41 17.96
N GLU A 226 -19.98 -27.62 18.90
CA GLU A 226 -21.22 -26.84 18.72
C GLU A 226 -21.12 -25.85 17.54
N LEU A 227 -19.94 -25.27 17.30
CA LEU A 227 -19.69 -24.34 16.20
C LEU A 227 -19.35 -25.00 14.86
N VAL A 228 -19.13 -26.32 14.85
CA VAL A 228 -18.55 -27.03 13.70
C VAL A 228 -17.19 -26.43 13.31
N GLN A 229 -16.42 -25.97 14.30
CA GLN A 229 -15.08 -25.38 14.12
C GLN A 229 -14.04 -26.49 14.06
N LYS A 230 -13.64 -26.88 12.84
CA LYS A 230 -12.68 -27.98 12.64
C LYS A 230 -11.32 -27.75 13.31
N LYS A 231 -10.78 -26.53 13.25
CA LYS A 231 -9.47 -26.23 13.83
C LYS A 231 -9.45 -26.36 15.35
N GLY A 232 -10.38 -25.69 16.05
CA GLY A 232 -10.51 -25.80 17.50
C GLY A 232 -10.80 -27.24 17.94
N LEU A 233 -11.61 -27.98 17.17
CA LEU A 233 -11.87 -29.40 17.43
C LEU A 233 -10.60 -30.24 17.33
N LEU A 234 -9.75 -29.98 16.33
CA LEU A 234 -8.44 -30.64 16.18
C LEU A 234 -7.54 -30.35 17.38
N ASP A 235 -7.35 -29.08 17.72
CA ASP A 235 -6.46 -28.63 18.80
C ASP A 235 -6.90 -29.22 20.16
N ALA A 236 -8.19 -29.13 20.48
CA ALA A 236 -8.75 -29.68 21.71
C ALA A 236 -8.64 -31.22 21.76
N SER A 237 -8.86 -31.91 20.64
CA SER A 237 -8.74 -33.37 20.56
C SER A 237 -7.31 -33.86 20.78
N ILE A 238 -6.31 -33.18 20.20
CA ILE A 238 -4.89 -33.49 20.42
C ILE A 238 -4.56 -33.31 21.91
N LEU A 239 -4.95 -32.18 22.50
CA LEU A 239 -4.70 -31.89 23.91
C LEU A 239 -5.37 -32.93 24.83
N LEU A 240 -6.63 -33.28 24.57
CA LEU A 240 -7.35 -34.30 25.34
C LEU A 240 -6.68 -35.67 25.24
N SER A 241 -6.25 -36.08 24.04
CA SER A 241 -5.50 -37.33 23.83
C SER A 241 -4.25 -37.38 24.72
N GLU A 242 -3.44 -36.31 24.71
CA GLU A 242 -2.22 -36.23 25.52
C GLU A 242 -2.52 -36.24 27.03
N LEU A 243 -3.55 -35.51 27.47
CA LEU A 243 -3.95 -35.45 28.87
C LEU A 243 -4.48 -36.80 29.38
N TYR A 244 -5.29 -37.50 28.60
CA TYR A 244 -5.81 -38.83 28.97
C TYR A 244 -4.73 -39.91 28.96
N HIS A 245 -3.79 -39.83 28.02
CA HIS A 245 -2.61 -40.69 28.04
C HIS A 245 -1.81 -40.49 29.33
N THR A 246 -1.55 -39.24 29.72
CA THR A 246 -0.85 -38.88 30.97
C THR A 246 -1.63 -39.34 32.21
N LYS A 247 -2.96 -39.32 32.16
CA LYS A 247 -3.84 -39.80 33.24
C LYS A 247 -3.83 -41.33 33.39
N GLY A 248 -3.37 -42.07 32.39
CA GLY A 248 -3.43 -43.53 32.35
C GLY A 248 -4.78 -44.07 31.86
N ASP A 249 -5.52 -43.30 31.06
CA ASP A 249 -6.79 -43.71 30.44
C ASP A 249 -6.60 -43.85 28.92
N PRO A 250 -6.16 -45.04 28.45
CA PRO A 250 -5.84 -45.26 27.03
C PRO A 250 -7.07 -45.25 26.13
N ASP A 251 -8.25 -45.62 26.64
CA ASP A 251 -9.49 -45.66 25.84
C ASP A 251 -9.93 -44.23 25.45
N SER A 252 -9.98 -43.33 26.43
CA SER A 252 -10.25 -41.91 26.17
C SER A 252 -9.16 -41.30 25.29
N ALA A 253 -7.88 -41.61 25.54
CA ALA A 253 -6.78 -41.10 24.74
C ALA A 253 -6.91 -41.52 23.27
N PHE A 254 -7.18 -42.80 23.02
CA PHE A 254 -7.39 -43.34 21.68
C PHE A 254 -8.61 -42.73 20.98
N HIS A 255 -9.72 -42.54 21.72
CA HIS A 255 -10.91 -41.88 21.19
C HIS A 255 -10.60 -40.48 20.66
N TYR A 256 -9.96 -39.62 21.47
CA TYR A 256 -9.63 -38.26 21.04
C TYR A 256 -8.54 -38.23 19.96
N LEU A 257 -7.58 -39.17 19.98
CA LEU A 257 -6.59 -39.31 18.91
C LEU A 257 -7.24 -39.68 17.57
N HIS A 258 -8.21 -40.58 17.59
CA HIS A 258 -8.98 -40.95 16.40
C HIS A 258 -9.76 -39.74 15.86
N THR A 259 -10.45 -39.00 16.73
CA THR A 259 -11.13 -37.75 16.35
C THR A 259 -10.17 -36.72 15.76
N ALA A 260 -9.01 -36.48 16.40
CA ALA A 260 -7.98 -35.60 15.88
C ALA A 260 -7.50 -36.00 14.48
N THR A 261 -7.31 -37.30 14.25
CA THR A 261 -6.86 -37.83 12.94
C THR A 261 -7.91 -37.59 11.87
N ASN A 262 -9.18 -37.91 12.14
CA ASN A 262 -10.28 -37.70 11.19
C ASN A 262 -10.48 -36.21 10.85
N VAL A 263 -10.39 -35.33 11.85
CA VAL A 263 -10.53 -33.89 11.66
C VAL A 263 -9.34 -33.32 10.89
N LYS A 264 -8.11 -33.80 11.18
CA LYS A 264 -6.90 -33.42 10.45
C LYS A 264 -7.00 -33.79 8.97
N ASP A 265 -7.45 -35.00 8.66
CA ASP A 265 -7.65 -35.44 7.27
C ASP A 265 -8.75 -34.63 6.58
N SER A 266 -9.82 -34.26 7.29
CA SER A 266 -10.86 -33.36 6.77
C SER A 266 -10.36 -31.95 6.46
N LEU A 267 -9.41 -31.42 7.24
CA LEU A 267 -8.81 -30.09 7.06
C LEU A 267 -7.75 -30.08 5.96
N PHE A 268 -6.83 -31.05 5.99
CA PHE A 268 -5.58 -31.03 5.24
C PHE A 268 -5.39 -32.27 4.34
N GLY A 269 -6.47 -32.97 4.02
CA GLY A 269 -6.43 -34.11 3.11
C GLY A 269 -5.77 -33.76 1.77
N LEU A 270 -5.20 -34.78 1.12
CA LEU A 270 -4.33 -34.64 -0.06
C LEU A 270 -4.93 -33.74 -1.15
N ASP A 271 -6.22 -33.89 -1.45
CA ASP A 271 -6.92 -33.10 -2.46
C ASP A 271 -7.00 -31.61 -2.09
N LYS A 272 -7.28 -31.31 -0.81
CA LYS A 272 -7.34 -29.92 -0.32
C LYS A 272 -5.95 -29.29 -0.35
N PHE A 273 -4.93 -30.03 0.09
CA PHE A 273 -3.54 -29.59 0.06
C PHE A 273 -3.10 -29.27 -1.38
N HIS A 274 -3.38 -30.16 -2.33
CA HIS A 274 -3.05 -29.93 -3.75
C HIS A 274 -3.76 -28.70 -4.31
N LYS A 275 -5.06 -28.52 -4.03
CA LYS A 275 -5.81 -27.32 -4.43
C LYS A 275 -5.24 -26.03 -3.85
N LEU A 276 -4.88 -26.02 -2.56
CA LEU A 276 -4.25 -24.86 -1.92
C LEU A 276 -2.93 -24.50 -2.59
N GLN A 277 -2.09 -25.50 -2.90
CA GLN A 277 -0.82 -25.29 -3.57
C GLN A 277 -1.01 -24.70 -4.98
N LEU A 278 -1.96 -25.23 -5.76
CA LEU A 278 -2.30 -24.68 -7.08
C LEU A 278 -2.80 -23.24 -7.00
N LEU A 279 -3.68 -22.94 -6.04
CA LEU A 279 -4.19 -21.58 -5.83
C LEU A 279 -3.07 -20.61 -5.46
N ALA A 280 -2.20 -20.98 -4.51
CA ALA A 280 -1.07 -20.16 -4.10
C ALA A 280 -0.09 -19.89 -5.27
N LEU A 281 0.23 -20.90 -6.06
CA LEU A 281 1.07 -20.77 -7.27
C LEU A 281 0.41 -19.85 -8.31
N SER A 282 -0.88 -20.03 -8.57
CA SER A 282 -1.62 -19.20 -9.52
C SER A 282 -1.67 -17.73 -9.09
N GLU A 283 -1.81 -17.46 -7.79
CA GLU A 283 -1.78 -16.09 -7.27
C GLU A 283 -0.39 -15.49 -7.37
N GLN A 284 0.66 -16.26 -7.09
CA GLN A 284 2.04 -15.80 -7.23
C GLN A 284 2.37 -15.43 -8.68
N GLN A 285 1.93 -16.25 -9.65
CA GLN A 285 2.05 -15.95 -11.08
C GLN A 285 1.29 -14.67 -11.44
N ARG A 286 0.03 -14.54 -11.01
CA ARG A 286 -0.79 -13.34 -11.27
C ARG A 286 -0.13 -12.07 -10.72
N VAL A 287 0.40 -12.12 -9.49
CA VAL A 287 1.10 -10.98 -8.89
C VAL A 287 2.38 -10.63 -9.66
N GLN A 288 3.09 -11.63 -10.18
CA GLN A 288 4.29 -11.42 -10.99
C GLN A 288 3.95 -10.76 -12.34
N GLU A 289 2.93 -11.25 -13.04
CA GLU A 289 2.43 -10.67 -14.30
C GLU A 289 2.02 -9.20 -14.12
N LEU A 290 1.30 -8.88 -13.03
CA LEU A 290 0.91 -7.50 -12.72
C LEU A 290 2.14 -6.59 -12.47
N LYS A 291 3.17 -7.10 -11.79
CA LYS A 291 4.42 -6.33 -11.58
C LYS A 291 5.15 -6.08 -12.89
N GLU A 292 5.20 -7.08 -13.76
CA GLU A 292 5.82 -6.96 -15.08
C GLU A 292 5.06 -5.97 -15.96
N GLU A 293 3.72 -6.02 -15.97
CA GLU A 293 2.89 -5.05 -16.69
C GLU A 293 3.10 -3.62 -16.17
N GLN A 294 3.15 -3.43 -14.85
CA GLN A 294 3.45 -2.14 -14.25
C GLN A 294 4.86 -1.64 -14.59
N ALA A 295 5.87 -2.52 -14.59
CA ALA A 295 7.24 -2.19 -14.96
C ALA A 295 7.32 -1.78 -16.44
N LEU A 296 6.64 -2.52 -17.33
CA LEU A 296 6.54 -2.19 -18.74
C LEU A 296 5.83 -0.86 -18.96
N SER A 297 4.73 -0.59 -18.26
CA SER A 297 4.00 0.68 -18.34
C SER A 297 4.87 1.86 -17.88
N LYS A 298 5.57 1.72 -16.75
CA LYS A 298 6.54 2.72 -16.27
C LYS A 298 7.67 2.95 -17.27
N ALA A 299 8.23 1.88 -17.84
CA ALA A 299 9.28 1.98 -18.86
C ALA A 299 8.79 2.68 -20.14
N ARG A 300 7.54 2.40 -20.58
CA ARG A 300 6.91 3.13 -21.70
C ARG A 300 6.79 4.63 -21.39
N MET A 301 6.33 4.98 -20.20
CA MET A 301 6.20 6.38 -19.77
C MET A 301 7.57 7.08 -19.71
N GLN A 302 8.59 6.43 -19.12
CA GLN A 302 9.95 6.96 -19.08
C GLN A 302 10.53 7.17 -20.48
N ARG A 303 10.34 6.21 -21.41
CA ARG A 303 10.76 6.36 -22.81
C ARG A 303 10.05 7.52 -23.51
N ALA A 304 8.73 7.67 -23.30
CA ALA A 304 7.97 8.76 -23.88
C ALA A 304 8.47 10.13 -23.39
N VAL A 305 8.70 10.27 -22.08
CA VAL A 305 9.27 11.50 -21.49
C VAL A 305 10.65 11.79 -22.09
N LEU A 306 11.51 10.78 -22.19
CA LEU A 306 12.85 10.95 -22.77
C LEU A 306 12.80 11.41 -24.24
N LEU A 307 11.90 10.84 -25.05
CA LEU A 307 11.71 11.27 -26.44
C LEU A 307 11.20 12.71 -26.54
N ILE A 308 10.27 13.11 -25.67
CA ILE A 308 9.77 14.49 -25.61
C ILE A 308 10.92 15.44 -25.22
N SER A 309 11.72 15.09 -24.21
CA SER A 309 12.88 15.87 -23.78
C SER A 309 13.92 16.03 -24.90
N VAL A 310 14.22 14.96 -25.64
CA VAL A 310 15.12 15.02 -26.80
C VAL A 310 14.54 15.91 -27.91
N GLY A 311 13.24 15.82 -28.18
CA GLY A 311 12.55 16.66 -29.16
C GLY A 311 12.64 18.15 -28.81
N ILE A 312 12.38 18.51 -27.55
CA ILE A 312 12.52 19.89 -27.05
C ILE A 312 13.96 20.38 -27.19
N PHE A 313 14.95 19.55 -26.84
CA PHE A 313 16.36 19.90 -26.98
C PHE A 313 16.75 20.18 -28.44
N LEU A 314 16.33 19.33 -29.37
CA LEU A 314 16.58 19.51 -30.80
C LEU A 314 15.89 20.78 -31.35
N LEU A 315 14.68 21.07 -30.87
CA LEU A 315 13.94 22.28 -31.23
C LEU A 315 14.67 23.55 -30.75
N LEU A 316 15.15 23.56 -29.50
CA LEU A 316 15.96 24.66 -28.98
C LEU A 316 17.28 24.82 -29.73
N ALA A 317 17.97 23.71 -30.03
CA ALA A 317 19.18 23.72 -30.82
C ALA A 317 18.94 24.27 -32.23
N PHE A 318 17.80 23.92 -32.85
CA PHE A 318 17.40 24.45 -34.15
C PHE A 318 17.10 25.96 -34.11
N ILE A 319 16.36 26.44 -33.10
CA ILE A 319 16.09 27.86 -32.90
C ILE A 319 17.40 28.63 -32.70
N TYR A 320 18.29 28.10 -31.85
CA TYR A 320 19.60 28.70 -31.59
C TYR A 320 20.45 28.79 -32.86
N TRP A 321 20.53 27.69 -33.62
CA TRP A 321 21.24 27.65 -34.90
C TRP A 321 20.68 28.67 -35.91
N ARG A 322 19.35 28.75 -36.04
CA ARG A 322 18.68 29.71 -36.92
C ARG A 322 18.99 31.16 -36.51
N SER A 323 18.90 31.46 -35.23
CA SER A 323 19.19 32.79 -34.67
C SER A 323 20.63 33.21 -34.95
N ASN A 324 21.59 32.31 -34.69
CA ASN A 324 23.01 32.57 -34.94
C ASN A 324 23.28 32.81 -36.44
N ARG A 325 22.62 32.04 -37.33
CA ARG A 325 22.72 32.25 -38.78
C ARG A 325 22.16 33.61 -39.21
N GLN A 326 21.06 34.07 -38.60
CA GLN A 326 20.51 35.40 -38.86
C GLN A 326 21.43 36.51 -38.35
N GLN A 327 21.98 36.38 -37.14
CA GLN A 327 22.97 37.33 -36.60
C GLN A 327 24.20 37.48 -37.51
N LYS A 328 24.75 36.37 -38.04
CA LYS A 328 25.87 36.43 -38.98
C LYS A 328 25.54 37.22 -40.25
N LYS A 329 24.34 37.03 -40.82
CA LYS A 329 23.88 37.80 -41.99
C LYS A 329 23.70 39.29 -41.66
N ALA A 330 23.09 39.60 -40.52
CA ALA A 330 22.91 40.98 -40.07
C ALA A 330 24.25 41.69 -39.84
N ASN A 331 25.22 41.01 -39.22
CA ASN A 331 26.56 41.55 -39.02
C ASN A 331 27.30 41.79 -40.33
N HIS A 332 27.17 40.90 -41.32
CA HIS A 332 27.75 41.10 -42.65
C HIS A 332 27.18 42.35 -43.33
N LEU A 333 25.85 42.48 -43.34
CA LEU A 333 25.17 43.64 -43.92
C LEU A 333 25.50 44.94 -43.18
N LEU A 334 25.59 44.91 -41.85
CA LEU A 334 26.03 46.04 -41.04
C LEU A 334 27.45 46.47 -41.41
N ASN A 335 28.37 45.52 -41.59
CA ASN A 335 29.73 45.83 -42.02
C ASN A 335 29.76 46.47 -43.42
N GLU A 336 28.98 45.97 -44.38
CA GLU A 336 28.87 46.58 -45.71
C GLU A 336 28.35 48.02 -45.62
N LYS A 337 27.30 48.26 -44.84
CA LYS A 337 26.73 49.60 -44.63
C LYS A 337 27.68 50.54 -43.91
N ASN A 338 28.41 50.06 -42.90
CA ASN A 338 29.44 50.85 -42.23
C ASN A 338 30.56 51.25 -43.20
N LEU A 339 30.95 50.36 -44.11
CA LEU A 339 31.95 50.65 -45.14
C LEU A 339 31.45 51.69 -46.14
N GLU A 340 30.17 51.60 -46.54
CA GLU A 340 29.51 52.57 -47.42
C GLU A 340 29.40 53.95 -46.76
N ILE A 341 28.93 54.01 -45.51
CA ILE A 341 28.86 55.25 -44.72
C ILE A 341 30.25 55.86 -44.54
N GLY A 342 31.29 55.06 -44.31
CA GLY A 342 32.67 55.51 -44.23
C GLY A 342 33.11 56.22 -45.52
N LYS A 343 32.84 55.62 -46.69
CA LYS A 343 33.13 56.24 -48.00
C LYS A 343 32.34 57.53 -48.22
N GLN A 344 31.06 57.54 -47.87
CA GLN A 344 30.23 58.74 -47.97
C GLN A 344 30.77 59.86 -47.08
N SER A 345 31.14 59.56 -45.84
CA SER A 345 31.74 60.52 -44.91
C SER A 345 33.06 61.08 -45.44
N GLU A 346 33.92 60.24 -46.02
CA GLU A 346 35.17 60.67 -46.65
C GLU A 346 34.91 61.59 -47.85
N SER A 347 33.99 61.22 -48.75
CA SER A 347 33.61 62.08 -49.87
C SER A 347 33.02 63.41 -49.41
N LEU A 348 32.17 63.39 -48.38
CA LEU A 348 31.55 64.60 -47.83
C LEU A 348 32.62 65.51 -47.25
N LYS A 349 33.59 64.95 -46.50
CA LYS A 349 34.74 65.70 -45.98
C LYS A 349 35.54 66.35 -47.09
N LYS A 350 35.81 65.62 -48.19
CA LYS A 350 36.51 66.16 -49.35
C LYS A 350 35.73 67.30 -50.02
N THR A 351 34.42 67.15 -50.24
CA THR A 351 33.58 68.23 -50.79
C THR A 351 33.53 69.45 -49.87
N LEU A 352 33.56 69.26 -48.56
CA LEU A 352 33.59 70.34 -47.57
C LEU A 352 34.94 71.07 -47.59
N GLU A 353 36.05 70.34 -47.71
CA GLU A 353 37.39 70.92 -47.91
C GLU A 353 37.48 71.69 -49.23
N GLU A 354 36.96 71.14 -50.33
CA GLU A 354 36.87 71.82 -51.64
C GLU A 354 36.02 73.09 -51.54
N LEU A 355 34.82 73.03 -50.96
CA LEU A 355 33.94 74.19 -50.76
C LEU A 355 34.63 75.28 -49.93
N LYS A 356 35.31 74.92 -48.83
CA LYS A 356 36.09 75.87 -48.03
C LYS A 356 37.22 76.50 -48.84
N SER A 357 37.90 75.73 -49.68
CA SER A 357 38.96 76.22 -50.56
C SER A 357 38.41 77.17 -51.63
N THR A 358 37.31 76.80 -52.29
CA THR A 358 36.61 77.65 -53.27
C THR A 358 36.10 78.93 -52.62
N GLN A 359 35.55 78.85 -51.41
CA GLN A 359 35.12 80.03 -50.65
C GLN A 359 36.32 80.94 -50.33
N ALA A 360 37.46 80.39 -49.92
CA ALA A 360 38.67 81.16 -49.69
C ALA A 360 39.20 81.84 -50.98
N GLN A 361 39.17 81.13 -52.12
CA GLN A 361 39.51 81.68 -53.43
C GLN A 361 38.56 82.79 -53.86
N LEU A 362 37.25 82.62 -53.66
CA LEU A 362 36.25 83.65 -53.96
C LEU A 362 36.48 84.90 -53.12
N ILE A 363 36.67 84.77 -51.80
CA ILE A 363 37.03 85.89 -50.92
C ILE A 363 38.31 86.58 -51.40
N GLN A 364 39.31 85.82 -51.84
CA GLN A 364 40.55 86.39 -52.38
C GLN A 364 40.33 87.10 -53.73
N SER A 365 39.52 86.53 -54.61
CA SER A 365 39.13 87.15 -55.89
C SER A 365 38.31 88.42 -55.67
N GLU A 366 37.43 88.45 -54.66
CA GLU A 366 36.64 89.61 -54.28
C GLU A 366 37.53 90.69 -53.65
N LYS A 367 38.50 90.31 -52.81
CA LYS A 367 39.55 91.23 -52.34
C LYS A 367 40.39 91.79 -53.49
N MET A 368 40.77 90.99 -54.47
CA MET A 368 41.54 91.42 -55.65
C MET A 368 40.72 92.33 -56.56
N ALA A 369 39.43 92.03 -56.76
CA ALA A 369 38.50 92.86 -57.51
C ALA A 369 38.24 94.19 -56.80
N SER A 370 38.04 94.17 -55.48
CA SER A 370 37.94 95.38 -54.65
C SER A 370 39.23 96.20 -54.66
N LEU A 371 40.41 95.56 -54.63
CA LEU A 371 41.70 96.25 -54.82
C LEU A 371 41.83 96.84 -56.23
N GLY A 372 41.33 96.14 -57.24
CA GLY A 372 41.24 96.57 -58.63
C GLY A 372 40.31 97.77 -58.81
N GLU A 373 39.16 97.78 -58.13
CA GLU A 373 38.20 98.89 -58.14
C GLU A 373 38.75 100.09 -57.37
N LEU A 374 39.43 99.86 -56.24
CA LEU A 374 40.11 100.91 -55.47
C LEU A 374 41.27 101.54 -56.26
N THR A 375 42.07 100.74 -56.97
CA THR A 375 43.17 101.24 -57.81
C THR A 375 42.66 101.95 -59.06
N ALA A 376 41.56 101.48 -59.65
CA ALA A 376 40.89 102.19 -60.75
C ALA A 376 40.27 103.51 -60.30
N GLY A 377 39.69 103.57 -59.10
CA GLY A 377 39.18 104.79 -58.49
C GLY A 377 40.28 105.83 -58.21
N ILE A 378 41.43 105.39 -57.66
CA ILE A 378 42.59 106.25 -57.41
C ILE A 378 43.23 106.72 -58.73
N ALA A 379 43.31 105.85 -59.75
CA ALA A 379 43.83 106.23 -61.07
C ALA A 379 42.92 107.26 -61.77
N HIS A 380 41.61 107.20 -61.53
CA HIS A 380 40.65 108.15 -62.09
C HIS A 380 40.72 109.52 -61.41
N GLU A 381 41.02 109.57 -60.10
CA GLU A 381 41.18 110.84 -59.36
C GLU A 381 42.53 111.53 -59.55
N ILE A 382 43.59 110.82 -59.98
CA ILE A 382 44.90 111.45 -60.28
C ILE A 382 44.91 112.12 -61.67
N GLN A 383 43.91 111.86 -62.51
CA GLN A 383 43.86 112.33 -63.90
C GLN A 383 42.85 113.46 -64.17
N ASN A 384 42.26 114.07 -63.13
CA ASN A 384 41.33 115.20 -63.23
C ASN A 384 41.70 116.37 -62.31
#